data_AF-A0A661STV8-F1
#
_entry.id   AF-A0A661STV8-F1
#
_cell.length_a   1.000
_cell.length_b   1.000
_cell.length_c   1.000
_cell.angle_alpha   90.00
_cell.angle_beta   90.00
_cell.angle_gamma   90.00
#
_symmetry.space_group_name_H-M   'P 1'
#
loop_
_entity.id
_entity.type
_entity.pdbx_description
1 polymer ?
#
loop_
_entity_poly.entity_id
_entity_poly.type
_entity_poly.pdbx_seq_one_letter_code
_entity_poly.pdbx_strand_id
1 'polypeptide(L)'
;MVLLRDASANKCGVICASYEIIANLLMTEREFLRHKKAYVRDVLDILDRRAADEADLIFRRHRENERVLFADISREISTDINAHYAELFAFFQDRPELPEQPLFRKALLNHLPAFIRENRRFRSRVRRLPVKIKCAILASEIASGIVYHGGWGMDTESQLRVYLKNRFK
;
A
#
# COMPACT_ATOMS: atom_id res chain seq x y z
N MET A 1 22.53 13.22 -6.14
CA MET A 1 21.35 13.19 -5.25
C MET A 1 20.20 13.82 -6.00
N VAL A 2 19.21 13.02 -6.42
CA VAL A 2 18.00 13.53 -7.10
C VAL A 2 16.93 13.76 -6.02
N LEU A 3 16.40 14.97 -5.94
CA LEU A 3 15.47 15.39 -4.88
C LEU A 3 14.02 15.34 -5.39
N LEU A 4 13.28 14.28 -5.08
CA LEU A 4 11.85 14.08 -5.44
C LEU A 4 10.90 14.71 -4.41
N ARG A 5 11.10 15.99 -4.05
CA ARG A 5 10.54 16.56 -2.81
C ARG A 5 9.01 16.70 -2.79
N ASP A 6 8.39 17.23 -3.84
CA ASP A 6 7.01 17.72 -3.70
C ASP A 6 5.94 16.61 -3.74
N ALA A 7 6.09 15.60 -4.59
CA ALA A 7 5.10 14.51 -4.69
C ALA A 7 5.27 13.47 -3.56
N SER A 8 6.52 13.14 -3.22
CA SER A 8 6.83 12.09 -2.23
C SER A 8 6.52 12.54 -0.79
N ALA A 9 6.80 13.81 -0.44
CA ALA A 9 6.49 14.34 0.88
C ALA A 9 4.98 14.40 1.16
N ASN A 10 4.18 14.77 0.15
CA ASN A 10 2.72 14.79 0.26
C ASN A 10 2.14 13.38 0.48
N LYS A 11 2.67 12.37 -0.21
CA LYS A 11 2.28 10.96 0.00
C LYS A 11 2.64 10.48 1.40
N CYS A 12 3.85 10.79 1.87
CA CYS A 12 4.26 10.47 3.24
C CYS A 12 3.33 11.11 4.27
N GLY A 13 2.91 12.36 4.07
CA GLY A 13 1.94 13.04 4.93
C GLY A 13 0.59 12.32 5.00
N VAL A 14 0.04 11.90 3.86
CA VAL A 14 -1.21 11.12 3.80
C VAL A 14 -1.07 9.77 4.49
N ILE A 15 0.06 9.08 4.28
CA ILE A 15 0.34 7.79 4.92
C ILE A 15 0.47 7.95 6.44
N CYS A 16 1.18 8.97 6.91
CA CYS A 16 1.30 9.30 8.34
C CYS A 16 -0.08 9.53 8.98
N ALA A 17 -0.94 10.32 8.35
CA ALA A 17 -2.30 10.58 8.84
C ALA A 17 -3.14 9.30 8.91
N SER A 18 -3.00 8.39 7.94
CA SER A 18 -3.65 7.08 7.98
C SER A 18 -3.21 6.26 9.19
N TYR A 19 -1.91 6.18 9.46
CA TYR A 19 -1.39 5.45 10.63
C TYR A 19 -1.78 6.13 11.95
N GLU A 20 -1.87 7.46 12.00
CA GLU A 20 -2.38 8.17 13.18
C GLU A 20 -3.85 7.80 13.49
N ILE A 21 -4.71 7.77 12.47
CA ILE A 21 -6.10 7.32 12.62
C ILE A 21 -6.15 5.87 13.12
N ILE A 22 -5.34 4.98 12.54
CA ILE A 22 -5.25 3.58 12.97
C ILE A 22 -4.78 3.47 14.43
N ALA A 23 -3.79 4.27 14.85
CA ALA A 23 -3.30 4.30 16.23
C ALA A 23 -4.44 4.68 17.19
N ASN A 24 -5.17 5.74 16.89
CA ASN A 24 -6.30 6.22 17.69
C ASN A 24 -7.46 5.21 17.77
N LEU A 25 -7.67 4.40 16.72
CA LEU A 25 -8.68 3.35 16.73
C LEU A 25 -8.26 2.11 17.53
N LEU A 26 -6.96 1.84 17.64
CA LEU A 26 -6.44 0.61 18.26
C LEU A 26 -5.97 0.80 19.71
N MET A 27 -5.63 2.02 20.09
CA MET A 27 -4.98 2.34 21.36
C MET A 27 -5.67 3.51 22.03
N THR A 28 -5.76 3.45 23.36
CA THR A 28 -6.00 4.64 24.17
C THR A 28 -4.78 5.55 24.14
N GLU A 29 -4.96 6.84 24.45
CA GLU A 29 -3.86 7.80 24.53
C GLU A 29 -2.72 7.33 25.46
N ARG A 30 -3.07 6.78 26.64
CA ARG A 30 -2.08 6.25 27.60
C ARG A 30 -1.28 5.07 27.04
N GLU A 31 -1.94 4.20 26.27
CA GLU A 31 -1.27 3.08 25.60
C GLU A 31 -0.37 3.58 24.48
N PHE A 32 -0.85 4.54 23.68
CA PHE A 32 -0.06 5.15 22.62
C PHE A 32 1.19 5.83 23.18
N LEU A 33 1.06 6.71 24.17
CA LEU A 33 2.21 7.40 24.79
C LEU A 33 3.26 6.41 25.33
N ARG A 34 2.80 5.30 25.93
CA ARG A 34 3.68 4.23 26.43
C ARG A 34 4.47 3.55 25.32
N HIS A 35 3.87 3.36 24.16
CA HIS A 35 4.44 2.59 23.05
C HIS A 35 4.87 3.45 21.85
N LYS A 36 4.76 4.78 21.97
CA LYS A 36 4.93 5.75 20.88
C LYS A 36 6.23 5.55 20.12
N LYS A 37 7.34 5.35 20.83
CA LYS A 37 8.65 5.15 20.19
C LYS A 37 8.69 3.93 19.26
N ALA A 38 8.13 2.80 19.70
CA ALA A 38 8.09 1.59 18.88
C ALA A 38 7.12 1.75 17.71
N TYR A 39 5.91 2.27 17.98
CA TYR A 39 4.91 2.49 16.94
C TYR A 39 5.40 3.44 15.84
N VAL A 40 5.97 4.60 16.21
CA VAL A 40 6.46 5.60 15.25
C VAL A 40 7.64 5.06 14.46
N ARG A 41 8.56 4.30 15.08
CA ARG A 41 9.66 3.65 14.36
C ARG A 41 9.15 2.75 13.26
N ASP A 42 8.19 1.89 13.57
CA ASP A 42 7.62 0.97 12.58
C ASP A 42 6.88 1.70 11.44
N VAL A 43 6.25 2.85 11.74
CA VAL A 43 5.63 3.70 10.71
C VAL A 43 6.70 4.31 9.80
N LEU A 44 7.84 4.76 10.35
CA LEU A 44 8.97 5.23 9.55
C LEU A 44 9.53 4.11 8.66
N ASP A 45 9.68 2.90 9.20
CA ASP A 45 10.13 1.74 8.42
C ASP A 45 9.16 1.37 7.28
N ILE A 46 7.86 1.67 7.42
CA ILE A 46 6.88 1.53 6.33
C ILE A 46 7.08 2.64 5.29
N LEU A 47 7.23 3.90 5.72
CA LEU A 47 7.44 5.02 4.81
C LEU A 47 8.71 4.85 3.98
N ASP A 48 9.80 4.43 4.60
CA ASP A 48 11.08 4.20 3.92
C ASP A 48 10.96 3.11 2.84
N ARG A 49 10.26 2.00 3.15
CA ARG A 49 9.99 0.96 2.16
C ARG A 49 9.14 1.47 1.00
N ARG A 50 8.08 2.22 1.28
CA ARG A 50 7.21 2.78 0.23
C ARG A 50 7.94 3.80 -0.65
N ALA A 51 8.80 4.63 -0.05
CA ALA A 51 9.63 5.58 -0.77
C ALA A 51 10.65 4.87 -1.68
N ALA A 52 11.25 3.78 -1.19
CA ALA A 52 12.15 2.94 -1.97
C ALA A 52 11.43 2.27 -3.15
N ASP A 53 10.28 1.61 -2.92
CA ASP A 53 9.48 0.97 -3.97
C ASP A 53 9.11 1.95 -5.10
N GLU A 54 8.68 3.17 -4.72
CA GLU A 54 8.34 4.21 -5.68
C GLU A 54 9.58 4.72 -6.43
N ALA A 55 10.70 4.98 -5.73
CA ALA A 55 11.94 5.43 -6.37
C ALA A 55 12.45 4.39 -7.38
N ASP A 56 12.44 3.11 -7.02
CA ASP A 56 12.86 2.01 -7.90
C ASP A 56 11.99 1.93 -9.16
N LEU A 57 10.67 2.08 -9.02
CA LEU A 57 9.76 2.12 -10.16
C LEU A 57 10.00 3.37 -11.03
N ILE A 58 10.23 4.53 -10.43
CA ILE A 58 10.55 5.77 -11.15
C ILE A 58 11.83 5.60 -11.98
N PHE A 59 12.90 5.07 -11.39
CA PHE A 59 14.15 4.84 -12.10
C PHE A 59 14.01 3.79 -13.20
N ARG A 60 13.23 2.74 -12.99
CA ARG A 60 12.93 1.74 -14.01
C ARG A 60 12.22 2.38 -15.21
N ARG A 61 11.09 3.08 -15.01
CA ARG A 61 10.33 3.74 -16.09
C ARG A 61 11.15 4.82 -16.80
N HIS A 62 12.00 5.57 -16.08
CA HIS A 62 12.85 6.58 -16.71
C HIS A 62 13.94 5.96 -17.60
N ARG A 63 14.53 4.81 -17.21
CA ARG A 63 15.48 4.08 -18.06
C ARG A 63 14.84 3.53 -19.33
N GLU A 64 13.55 3.21 -19.30
CA GLU A 64 12.78 2.78 -20.47
C GLU A 64 12.47 3.96 -21.42
N ASN A 65 12.36 5.18 -20.89
CA ASN A 65 12.16 6.39 -21.69
C ASN A 65 12.79 7.62 -21.02
N GLU A 66 14.05 7.91 -21.38
CA GLU A 66 14.86 8.99 -20.80
C GLU A 66 14.30 10.40 -21.06
N ARG A 67 13.29 10.54 -21.93
CA ARG A 67 12.63 11.83 -22.22
C ARG A 67 11.57 12.21 -21.18
N VAL A 68 11.09 11.26 -20.38
CA VAL A 68 10.04 11.51 -19.38
C VAL A 68 10.66 11.98 -18.07
N LEU A 69 10.15 13.07 -17.51
CA LEU A 69 10.63 13.61 -16.24
C LEU A 69 10.21 12.71 -15.06
N PHE A 70 11.07 12.59 -14.06
CA PHE A 70 10.76 11.81 -12.84
C PHE A 70 9.48 12.28 -12.14
N ALA A 71 9.19 13.58 -12.17
CA ALA A 71 7.97 14.14 -11.58
C ALA A 71 6.71 13.66 -12.31
N ASP A 72 6.76 13.52 -13.63
CA ASP A 72 5.64 13.03 -14.43
C ASP A 72 5.42 11.53 -14.18
N ILE A 73 6.50 10.76 -14.11
CA ILE A 73 6.44 9.34 -13.72
C ILE A 73 5.82 9.18 -12.33
N SER A 74 6.25 9.97 -11.34
CA SER A 74 5.67 9.90 -9.99
C SER A 74 4.19 10.28 -9.96
N ARG A 75 3.77 11.22 -10.81
CA ARG A 75 2.35 11.60 -10.96
C ARG A 75 1.54 10.46 -11.57
N GLU A 76 2.05 9.84 -12.63
CA GLU A 76 1.43 8.68 -13.28
C GLU A 76 1.27 7.51 -12.31
N ILE A 77 2.33 7.16 -11.56
CA ILE A 77 2.27 6.13 -10.50
C ILE A 77 1.16 6.43 -9.49
N SER A 78 1.01 7.69 -9.09
CA SER A 78 -0.04 8.09 -8.15
C SER A 78 -1.44 7.91 -8.75
N THR A 79 -1.59 8.27 -10.02
CA THR A 79 -2.84 8.10 -10.76
C THR A 79 -3.20 6.62 -10.87
N ASP A 80 -2.24 5.76 -11.23
CA ASP A 80 -2.41 4.31 -11.34
C ASP A 80 -2.85 3.71 -9.98
N ILE A 81 -2.16 4.07 -8.89
CA ILE A 81 -2.48 3.60 -7.53
C ILE A 81 -3.89 4.05 -7.14
N ASN A 82 -4.25 5.30 -7.40
CA ASN A 82 -5.56 5.84 -7.03
C ASN A 82 -6.71 5.20 -7.83
N ALA A 83 -6.48 4.88 -9.11
CA ALA A 83 -7.45 4.17 -9.93
C ALA A 83 -7.72 2.76 -9.39
N HIS A 84 -6.66 1.98 -9.16
CA HIS A 84 -6.79 0.65 -8.55
C HIS A 84 -7.37 0.71 -7.14
N TYR A 85 -6.99 1.71 -6.34
CA TYR A 85 -7.56 1.92 -5.01
C TYR A 85 -9.07 2.12 -5.08
N ALA A 86 -9.57 2.97 -5.97
CA ALA A 86 -10.99 3.25 -6.10
C ALA A 86 -11.80 1.99 -6.46
N GLU A 87 -11.31 1.21 -7.44
CA GLU A 87 -11.92 -0.05 -7.87
C GLU A 87 -11.94 -1.08 -6.74
N LEU A 88 -10.79 -1.31 -6.09
CA LEU A 88 -10.66 -2.29 -5.01
C LEU A 88 -11.46 -1.87 -3.78
N PHE A 89 -11.48 -0.58 -3.47
CA PHE A 89 -12.23 -0.08 -2.33
C PHE A 89 -13.73 -0.33 -2.52
N ALA A 90 -14.29 -0.01 -3.69
CA ALA A 90 -15.68 -0.32 -4.02
C ALA A 90 -15.93 -1.84 -3.95
N PHE A 91 -15.04 -2.65 -4.54
CA PHE A 91 -15.14 -4.12 -4.51
C PHE A 91 -15.22 -4.70 -3.09
N PHE A 92 -14.40 -4.19 -2.16
CA PHE A 92 -14.42 -4.61 -0.74
C PHE A 92 -15.60 -4.02 0.03
N GLN A 93 -16.11 -2.84 -0.34
CA GLN A 93 -17.33 -2.30 0.27
C GLN A 93 -18.56 -3.16 -0.05
N ASP A 94 -18.64 -3.68 -1.27
CA ASP A 94 -19.71 -4.59 -1.68
C ASP A 94 -19.59 -5.99 -1.04
N ARG A 95 -18.42 -6.33 -0.50
CA ARG A 95 -18.10 -7.64 0.08
C ARG A 95 -17.43 -7.50 1.46
N PRO A 96 -18.14 -6.98 2.46
CA PRO A 96 -17.59 -6.67 3.78
C PRO A 96 -17.14 -7.91 4.57
N GLU A 97 -17.47 -9.12 4.12
CA GLU A 97 -17.01 -10.40 4.65
C GLU A 97 -15.59 -10.78 4.22
N LEU A 98 -15.09 -10.27 3.08
CA LEU A 98 -13.74 -10.60 2.60
C LEU A 98 -12.64 -10.22 3.58
N PRO A 99 -12.60 -9.02 4.18
CA PRO A 99 -11.56 -8.65 5.15
C PRO A 99 -11.45 -9.58 6.37
N GLU A 100 -12.49 -10.36 6.67
CA GLU A 100 -12.48 -11.32 7.79
C GLU A 100 -11.86 -12.68 7.40
N GLN A 101 -11.77 -13.00 6.11
CA GLN A 101 -11.20 -14.28 5.67
C GLN A 101 -9.69 -14.34 5.94
N PRO A 102 -9.11 -15.53 6.19
CA PRO A 102 -7.72 -15.66 6.65
C PRO A 102 -6.68 -14.97 5.76
N LEU A 103 -6.86 -15.03 4.44
CA LEU A 103 -5.91 -14.44 3.48
C LEU A 103 -5.90 -12.92 3.55
N PHE A 104 -7.07 -12.27 3.46
CA PHE A 104 -7.19 -10.81 3.55
C PHE A 104 -6.81 -10.32 4.95
N ARG A 105 -7.13 -11.07 6.00
CA ARG A 105 -6.70 -10.75 7.35
C ARG A 105 -5.18 -10.74 7.49
N LYS A 106 -4.46 -11.65 6.80
CA LYS A 106 -3.00 -11.66 6.76
C LYS A 106 -2.47 -10.40 6.06
N ALA A 107 -3.04 -10.03 4.91
CA ALA A 107 -2.68 -8.80 4.20
C ALA A 107 -2.91 -7.55 5.06
N LEU A 108 -4.07 -7.46 5.71
CA LEU A 108 -4.41 -6.37 6.62
C LEU A 108 -3.41 -6.26 7.77
N LEU A 109 -3.01 -7.38 8.39
CA LEU A 109 -2.01 -7.36 9.46
C LEU A 109 -0.61 -6.97 8.97
N ASN A 110 -0.25 -7.27 7.72
CA ASN A 110 1.03 -6.91 7.14
C ASN A 110 1.14 -5.42 6.80
N HIS A 111 0.02 -4.75 6.56
CA HIS A 111 -0.04 -3.30 6.39
C HIS A 111 0.22 -2.53 7.69
N LEU A 112 -0.07 -3.14 8.85
CA LEU A 112 0.05 -2.48 10.15
C LEU A 112 1.49 -2.44 10.65
N PRO A 113 1.83 -1.48 11.53
CA PRO A 113 3.12 -1.46 12.23
C PRO A 113 3.43 -2.81 12.88
N ALA A 114 4.70 -3.24 12.80
CA ALA A 114 5.14 -4.55 13.32
C ALA A 114 4.73 -4.74 14.79
N PHE A 115 4.84 -3.69 15.59
CA PHE A 115 4.37 -3.58 16.96
C PHE A 115 2.91 -4.03 17.13
N ILE A 116 2.01 -3.62 16.24
CA ILE A 116 0.60 -4.01 16.29
C ILE A 116 0.44 -5.49 15.92
N ARG A 117 1.16 -5.96 14.89
CA ARG A 117 1.09 -7.34 14.39
C ARG A 117 1.66 -8.35 15.39
N GLU A 118 2.71 -7.99 16.10
CA GLU A 118 3.48 -8.87 16.99
C GLU A 118 2.94 -8.84 18.43
N ASN A 119 2.34 -7.74 18.85
CA ASN A 119 1.71 -7.66 20.17
C ASN A 119 0.30 -8.26 20.17
N ARG A 120 0.13 -9.43 20.81
CA ARG A 120 -1.15 -10.15 20.89
C ARG A 120 -2.33 -9.28 21.36
N ARG A 121 -2.11 -8.37 22.30
CA ARG A 121 -3.16 -7.46 22.83
C ARG A 121 -3.67 -6.54 21.73
N PHE A 122 -2.78 -5.83 21.03
CA PHE A 122 -3.16 -4.89 19.98
C PHE A 122 -3.62 -5.60 18.70
N ARG A 123 -2.97 -6.71 18.32
CA ARG A 123 -3.41 -7.57 17.23
C ARG A 123 -4.86 -8.04 17.38
N SER A 124 -5.29 -8.36 18.60
CA SER A 124 -6.69 -8.78 18.83
C SER A 124 -7.71 -7.67 18.54
N ARG A 125 -7.31 -6.41 18.70
CA ARG A 125 -8.16 -5.22 18.48
C ARG A 125 -8.35 -4.90 17.01
N VAL A 126 -7.48 -5.37 16.13
CA VAL A 126 -7.58 -5.20 14.67
C VAL A 126 -8.93 -5.71 14.13
N ARG A 127 -9.50 -6.76 14.73
CA ARG A 127 -10.84 -7.26 14.36
C ARG A 127 -11.95 -6.24 14.61
N ARG A 128 -11.74 -5.28 15.53
CA ARG A 128 -12.71 -4.23 15.88
C ARG A 128 -12.58 -2.97 15.02
N LEU A 129 -11.61 -2.92 14.11
CA LEU A 129 -11.52 -1.80 13.18
C LEU A 129 -12.82 -1.69 12.37
N PRO A 130 -13.31 -0.47 12.09
CA PRO A 130 -14.47 -0.29 11.23
C PRO A 130 -14.25 -0.96 9.88
N VAL A 131 -15.28 -1.60 9.33
CA VAL A 131 -15.20 -2.32 8.04
C VAL A 131 -14.62 -1.42 6.95
N LYS A 132 -15.07 -0.16 6.88
CA LYS A 132 -14.55 0.84 5.94
C LYS A 132 -13.02 1.02 6.02
N ILE A 133 -12.45 1.01 7.22
CA ILE A 133 -10.99 1.12 7.43
C ILE A 133 -10.29 -0.15 6.96
N LYS A 134 -10.87 -1.33 7.22
CA LYS A 134 -10.32 -2.60 6.71
C LYS A 134 -10.31 -2.63 5.18
N CYS A 135 -11.40 -2.18 4.53
CA CYS A 135 -11.48 -2.06 3.08
C CYS A 135 -10.43 -1.08 2.53
N ALA A 136 -10.26 0.08 3.17
CA ALA A 136 -9.26 1.08 2.78
C ALA A 136 -7.83 0.54 2.88
N ILE A 137 -7.50 -0.16 3.97
CA ILE A 137 -6.20 -0.81 4.16
C ILE A 137 -5.92 -1.81 3.04
N LEU A 138 -6.87 -2.71 2.77
CA LEU A 138 -6.70 -3.75 1.74
C LEU A 138 -6.58 -3.14 0.34
N ALA A 139 -7.44 -2.17 0.02
CA ALA A 139 -7.39 -1.48 -1.26
C ALA A 139 -6.04 -0.76 -1.46
N SER A 140 -5.54 -0.05 -0.44
CA SER A 140 -4.26 0.67 -0.53
C SER A 140 -3.06 -0.29 -0.64
N GLU A 141 -3.05 -1.36 0.16
CA GLU A 141 -1.97 -2.35 0.15
C GLU A 141 -1.89 -3.07 -1.19
N ILE A 142 -3.02 -3.49 -1.74
CA ILE A 142 -3.09 -4.22 -3.00
C ILE A 142 -2.82 -3.28 -4.18
N ALA A 143 -3.42 -2.08 -4.22
CA ALA A 143 -3.21 -1.11 -5.30
C ALA A 143 -1.74 -0.70 -5.43
N SER A 144 -1.08 -0.36 -4.31
CA SER A 144 0.35 -0.03 -4.31
C SER A 144 1.21 -1.22 -4.74
N GLY A 145 0.91 -2.43 -4.26
CA GLY A 145 1.62 -3.64 -4.66
C GLY A 145 1.50 -3.95 -6.17
N ILE A 146 0.32 -3.76 -6.75
CA ILE A 146 0.08 -3.91 -8.19
C ILE A 146 0.98 -2.95 -8.98
N VAL A 147 1.00 -1.66 -8.62
CA VAL A 147 1.73 -0.65 -9.40
C VAL A 147 3.25 -0.79 -9.23
N TYR A 148 3.73 -0.98 -8.00
CA TYR A 148 5.17 -1.10 -7.74
C TYR A 148 5.78 -2.37 -8.34
N HIS A 149 5.03 -3.48 -8.38
CA HIS A 149 5.55 -4.77 -8.85
C HIS A 149 5.08 -5.20 -10.24
N GLY A 150 4.39 -4.32 -10.98
CA GLY A 150 4.08 -4.56 -12.40
C GLY A 150 2.86 -5.44 -12.67
N GLY A 151 1.82 -5.37 -11.82
CA GLY A 151 0.51 -5.96 -12.08
C GLY A 151 0.17 -7.22 -11.29
N TRP A 152 -1.07 -7.71 -11.47
CA TRP A 152 -1.49 -9.06 -11.06
C TRP A 152 -0.73 -10.08 -11.92
N GLY A 153 0.51 -10.41 -11.54
CA GLY A 153 1.27 -11.53 -12.09
C GLY A 153 1.09 -11.77 -13.59
N MET A 154 1.69 -10.92 -14.42
CA MET A 154 2.46 -11.28 -15.61
C MET A 154 2.59 -10.02 -16.46
N ASP A 155 3.83 -9.72 -16.82
CA ASP A 155 4.16 -8.74 -17.85
C ASP A 155 3.26 -8.96 -19.09
N THR A 156 2.70 -7.87 -19.61
CA THR A 156 1.76 -7.87 -20.75
C THR A 156 2.36 -8.58 -21.97
N GLU A 157 3.69 -8.53 -22.16
CA GLU A 157 4.38 -9.28 -23.22
C GLU A 157 4.26 -10.79 -23.00
N SER A 158 4.43 -11.25 -21.76
CA SER A 158 4.23 -12.64 -21.36
C SER A 158 2.78 -13.10 -21.57
N GLN A 159 1.78 -12.26 -21.26
CA GLN A 159 0.38 -12.54 -21.55
C GLN A 159 0.09 -12.63 -23.06
N LEU A 160 0.64 -11.71 -23.86
CA LEU A 160 0.54 -11.71 -25.31
C LEU A 160 1.17 -12.97 -25.92
N ARG A 161 2.35 -13.38 -25.45
CA ARG A 161 3.04 -14.59 -25.93
C ARG A 161 2.22 -15.85 -25.68
N VAL A 162 1.59 -15.97 -24.51
CA VAL A 162 0.71 -17.11 -24.17
C VAL A 162 -0.56 -17.10 -25.03
N TYR A 163 -1.19 -15.93 -25.18
CA TYR A 163 -2.37 -15.78 -26.04
C TYR A 163 -2.08 -16.14 -27.51
N LEU A 164 -0.97 -15.63 -28.07
CA LEU A 164 -0.57 -15.91 -29.45
C LEU A 164 -0.24 -17.39 -29.67
N LYS A 165 0.48 -18.04 -28.73
CA LYS A 165 0.78 -19.48 -28.80
C LYS A 165 -0.47 -20.36 -28.79
N ASN A 166 -1.52 -19.96 -28.08
CA ASN A 166 -2.75 -20.73 -27.99
C ASN A 166 -3.70 -20.49 -29.17
N ARG A 167 -3.63 -19.30 -29.81
CA ARG A 167 -4.52 -18.92 -30.91
C ARG A 167 -4.01 -19.33 -32.30
N PHE A 168 -2.70 -19.49 -32.47
CA PHE A 168 -2.08 -19.87 -33.75
C PHE A 168 -1.44 -21.27 -33.73
N LYS A 169 -2.11 -22.23 -33.08
CA LYS A 169 -1.83 -23.65 -33.26
C LYS A 169 -2.47 -24.18 -34.54
#